data_AF-A0A832YWQ7-F1
#
_entry.id   AF-A0A832YWQ7-F1
#
_cell.length_a   1.000
_cell.length_b   1.000
_cell.length_c   1.000
_cell.angle_alpha   90.00
_cell.angle_beta   90.00
_cell.angle_gamma   90.00
#
_symmetry.space_group_name_H-M   'P 1'
#
loop_
_entity.id
_entity.type
_entity.pdbx_description
1 polymer ?
#
loop_
_entity_poly.entity_id
_entity_poly.type
_entity_poly.pdbx_seq_one_letter_code
_entity_poly.pdbx_strand_id
1 'polypeptide(L)'
;MDPETVADSEIMVVDSRRAVPGEVADIRKPLEAGMISDSRIVELGEIVMGRRVVEEGRGITLFKSVGLAIQDVIAASLAYRKALELQIGTRIEVDL
;
A
#
# COMPACT_ATOMS: atom_id res chain seq x y z
N MET A 1 -12.19 8.71 1.02
CA MET A 1 -13.06 8.18 -0.05
C MET A 1 -14.45 7.93 0.54
N ASP A 2 -15.50 8.13 -0.23
CA ASP A 2 -16.87 7.84 0.20
C ASP A 2 -17.15 6.31 0.18
N PRO A 3 -18.05 5.81 1.04
CA PRO A 3 -18.39 4.39 1.12
C PRO A 3 -18.86 3.76 -0.19
N GLU A 4 -19.57 4.54 -1.02
CA GLU A 4 -20.12 4.11 -2.30
C GLU A 4 -19.00 3.77 -3.29
N THR A 5 -17.99 4.64 -3.43
CA THR A 5 -16.79 4.34 -4.25
C THR A 5 -16.10 3.04 -3.82
N VAL A 6 -16.09 2.75 -2.51
CA VAL A 6 -15.49 1.52 -1.96
C VAL A 6 -16.36 0.31 -2.26
N ALA A 7 -17.68 0.43 -2.13
CA ALA A 7 -18.62 -0.66 -2.40
C ALA A 7 -18.72 -1.02 -3.88
N ASP A 8 -18.61 -0.03 -4.76
CA ASP A 8 -18.65 -0.19 -6.23
C ASP A 8 -17.35 -0.81 -6.79
N SER A 9 -16.28 -0.86 -5.98
CA SER A 9 -15.06 -1.55 -6.37
C SER A 9 -15.25 -3.08 -6.33
N GLU A 10 -14.82 -3.73 -7.41
CA GLU A 10 -14.80 -5.20 -7.50
C GLU A 10 -13.73 -5.77 -6.56
N ILE A 11 -12.57 -5.09 -6.49
CA ILE A 11 -11.43 -5.51 -5.70
C ILE A 11 -10.70 -4.32 -5.10
N MET A 12 -10.30 -4.47 -3.85
CA MET A 12 -9.53 -3.48 -3.11
C MET A 12 -8.12 -3.97 -2.89
N VAL A 13 -7.15 -3.23 -3.40
CA VAL A 13 -5.74 -3.47 -3.15
C VAL A 13 -5.27 -2.50 -2.06
N VAL A 14 -4.59 -3.01 -1.03
CA VAL A 14 -4.03 -2.22 0.07
C VAL A 14 -2.54 -2.50 0.24
N ASP A 15 -1.79 -1.58 0.85
CA ASP A 15 -0.37 -1.85 1.16
C ASP A 15 -0.25 -2.97 2.20
N SER A 16 -1.06 -2.87 3.26
CA SER A 16 -1.11 -3.81 4.38
C SER A 16 -2.52 -3.85 4.96
N ARG A 17 -3.10 -5.05 5.07
CA ARG A 17 -4.37 -5.26 5.80
C ARG A 17 -4.26 -4.82 7.25
N ARG A 18 -3.07 -4.94 7.85
CA ARG A 18 -2.84 -4.56 9.25
C ARG A 18 -2.99 -3.06 9.50
N ALA A 19 -2.74 -2.23 8.50
CA ALA A 19 -2.88 -0.78 8.61
C ALA A 19 -4.33 -0.29 8.42
N VAL A 20 -5.18 -1.10 7.79
CA VAL A 20 -6.58 -0.76 7.47
C VAL A 20 -7.41 -0.38 8.71
N PRO A 21 -7.39 -1.14 9.83
CA PRO A 21 -8.23 -0.82 11.00
C PRO A 21 -7.88 0.51 11.67
N GLY A 22 -6.60 0.90 11.67
CA GLY A 22 -6.10 2.07 12.40
C GLY A 22 -6.15 3.37 11.62
N GLU A 23 -6.01 3.31 10.30
CA GLU A 23 -5.67 4.49 9.49
C GLU A 23 -6.61 4.72 8.30
N VAL A 24 -7.50 3.76 8.01
CA VAL A 24 -8.29 3.75 6.77
C VAL A 24 -9.79 3.68 7.08
N ALA A 25 -10.32 4.79 7.63
CA ALA A 25 -11.73 4.89 7.99
C ALA A 25 -12.67 4.69 6.79
N ASP A 26 -12.21 4.97 5.57
CA ASP A 26 -12.95 4.77 4.33
C ASP A 26 -13.05 3.32 3.88
N ILE A 27 -12.21 2.39 4.37
CA ILE A 27 -12.38 0.94 4.16
C ILE A 27 -13.05 0.29 5.38
N ARG A 28 -12.62 0.69 6.59
CA ARG A 28 -13.13 0.13 7.84
C ARG A 28 -14.64 0.33 8.00
N LYS A 29 -15.16 1.52 7.71
CA LYS A 29 -16.60 1.81 7.86
C LYS A 29 -17.46 0.95 6.91
N PRO A 30 -17.16 0.84 5.61
CA PRO A 30 -17.84 -0.11 4.72
C PRO A 30 -17.78 -1.58 5.15
N LEU A 31 -16.64 -2.05 5.70
CA LEU A 31 -16.53 -3.40 6.26
C LEU A 31 -17.46 -3.60 7.47
N GLU A 32 -17.42 -2.67 8.43
CA GLU A 32 -18.27 -2.70 9.63
C GLU A 32 -19.76 -2.60 9.29
N ALA A 33 -20.10 -1.84 8.25
CA ALA A 33 -21.46 -1.70 7.73
C ALA A 33 -21.90 -2.88 6.83
N GLY A 34 -21.02 -3.84 6.54
CA GLY A 34 -21.32 -4.99 5.68
C GLY A 34 -21.48 -4.65 4.19
N MET A 35 -21.03 -3.46 3.76
CA MET A 35 -21.10 -3.02 2.35
C MET A 35 -20.07 -3.75 1.47
N ILE A 36 -18.96 -4.18 2.07
CA ILE A 36 -17.91 -4.99 1.43
C ILE A 36 -17.51 -6.14 2.35
N SER A 37 -16.94 -7.20 1.77
CA SER A 37 -16.37 -8.33 2.51
C SER A 37 -14.85 -8.28 2.53
N ASP A 38 -14.23 -8.82 3.58
CA ASP A 38 -12.78 -8.94 3.72
C ASP A 38 -12.13 -9.70 2.55
N SER A 39 -12.87 -10.63 1.93
CA SER A 39 -12.43 -11.38 0.76
C SER A 39 -12.13 -10.51 -0.47
N ARG A 40 -12.65 -9.28 -0.53
CA ARG A 40 -12.36 -8.31 -1.61
C ARG A 40 -11.04 -7.56 -1.39
N ILE A 41 -10.43 -7.69 -0.20
CA ILE A 41 -9.20 -6.99 0.15
C ILE A 41 -8.01 -7.87 -0.19
N VAL A 42 -7.08 -7.34 -0.98
CA VAL A 42 -5.83 -7.98 -1.42
C VAL A 42 -4.65 -7.08 -1.04
N GLU A 43 -3.56 -7.67 -0.56
CA GLU A 43 -2.34 -6.90 -0.33
C GLU A 43 -1.53 -6.76 -1.63
N LEU A 44 -0.96 -5.57 -1.85
CA LEU A 44 -0.06 -5.31 -2.97
C LEU A 44 1.10 -6.33 -3.01
N GLY A 45 1.63 -6.71 -1.84
CA GLY A 45 2.67 -7.73 -1.73
C GLY A 45 2.24 -9.11 -2.23
N GLU A 46 0.97 -9.50 -2.11
CA GLU A 46 0.47 -10.76 -2.64
C GLU A 46 0.44 -10.76 -4.18
N ILE A 47 0.12 -9.61 -4.78
CA ILE A 47 0.12 -9.41 -6.23
C ILE A 47 1.56 -9.46 -6.76
N VAL A 48 2.46 -8.69 -6.14
CA VAL A 48 3.89 -8.66 -6.53
C VAL A 48 4.53 -10.04 -6.44
N MET A 49 4.15 -10.85 -5.44
CA MET A 49 4.65 -12.21 -5.26
C MET A 49 3.93 -13.27 -6.12
N GLY A 50 2.94 -12.89 -6.94
CA GLY A 50 2.16 -13.80 -7.77
C GLY A 50 1.22 -14.73 -6.99
N ARG A 51 0.94 -14.43 -5.71
CA ARG A 51 0.04 -15.21 -4.85
C ARG A 51 -1.44 -14.86 -5.05
N ARG A 52 -1.70 -13.67 -5.60
CA ARG A 52 -3.03 -13.19 -5.99
C ARG A 52 -2.95 -12.55 -7.37
N VAL A 53 -3.96 -12.80 -8.18
CA VAL A 53 -4.12 -12.18 -9.51
C VAL A 53 -5.36 -11.31 -9.45
N VAL A 54 -5.20 -10.05 -9.86
CA VAL A 54 -6.32 -9.13 -10.08
C VAL A 54 -6.64 -9.21 -11.57
N GLU A 55 -7.79 -9.79 -11.91
CA GLU A 55 -8.19 -9.95 -13.30
C GLU A 55 -8.60 -8.62 -13.92
N GLU A 56 -8.05 -8.32 -15.10
CA GLU A 56 -8.46 -7.15 -15.88
C GLU A 56 -9.88 -7.31 -16.42
N GLY A 57 -10.63 -6.21 -16.49
CA GLY A 57 -11.94 -6.17 -17.14
C GLY A 57 -13.11 -6.72 -16.33
N ARG A 58 -12.92 -7.15 -15.07
CA ARG A 58 -14.02 -7.58 -14.18
C ARG A 58 -14.78 -6.46 -13.49
N GLY A 59 -14.23 -5.24 -13.49
CA GLY A 59 -14.82 -4.10 -12.80
C GLY A 59 -13.76 -3.11 -12.33
N ILE A 60 -14.14 -2.22 -11.42
CA ILE A 60 -13.25 -1.20 -10.87
C ILE A 60 -12.29 -1.87 -9.87
N THR A 61 -10.98 -1.71 -10.10
CA THR A 61 -9.93 -2.05 -9.13
C THR A 61 -9.51 -0.78 -8.40
N LEU A 62 -9.59 -0.81 -7.08
CA LEU A 62 -9.25 0.33 -6.23
C LEU A 62 -7.99 0.03 -5.42
N PHE A 63 -6.91 0.77 -5.66
CA PHE A 63 -5.73 0.73 -4.82
C PHE A 63 -5.78 1.85 -3.79
N LYS A 64 -5.71 1.51 -2.50
CA LYS A 64 -5.66 2.47 -1.39
C LYS A 64 -4.43 2.23 -0.53
N SER A 65 -3.57 3.25 -0.51
CA SER A 65 -2.35 3.28 0.29
C SER A 65 -2.48 4.23 1.49
N VAL A 66 -1.80 3.89 2.57
CA VAL A 66 -1.46 4.77 3.71
C VAL A 66 0.04 5.01 3.84
N GLY A 67 0.84 4.25 3.09
CA GLY A 67 2.30 4.27 3.19
C GLY A 67 2.79 3.33 4.28
N LEU A 68 3.85 2.58 3.99
CA LEU A 68 4.52 1.74 4.97
C LEU A 68 5.95 2.21 5.14
N ALA A 69 6.43 2.37 6.38
CA ALA A 69 7.79 2.81 6.66
C ALA A 69 8.88 1.97 5.96
N ILE A 70 8.60 0.69 5.67
CA ILE A 70 9.52 -0.16 4.91
C ILE A 70 9.73 0.33 3.47
N GLN A 71 8.71 0.92 2.85
CA GLN A 71 8.80 1.49 1.50
C GLN A 71 9.80 2.65 1.49
N ASP A 72 9.71 3.54 2.48
CA ASP A 72 10.62 4.67 2.64
C ASP A 72 12.06 4.21 2.89
N VAL A 73 12.25 3.27 3.83
CA VAL A 73 13.58 2.76 4.19
C VAL A 73 14.26 2.08 3.00
N ILE A 74 13.53 1.28 2.21
CA ILE A 74 14.10 0.62 1.04
C ILE A 74 14.40 1.61 -0.09
N ALA A 75 13.53 2.59 -0.34
CA ALA A 75 13.78 3.64 -1.30
C ALA A 75 15.02 4.46 -0.92
N ALA A 76 15.12 4.87 0.35
CA ALA A 76 16.27 5.59 0.89
C ALA A 76 17.57 4.76 0.81
N SER A 77 17.51 3.47 1.16
CA SER A 77 18.67 2.57 1.06
C SER A 77 19.15 2.40 -0.38
N LEU A 78 18.24 2.30 -1.36
CA LEU A 78 18.60 2.25 -2.77
C LEU A 78 19.23 3.57 -3.24
N ALA A 79 18.60 4.70 -2.93
CA ALA A 79 19.11 6.02 -3.28
C ALA A 79 20.50 6.26 -2.68
N TYR A 80 20.68 5.90 -1.40
CA TYR A 80 21.95 6.01 -0.70
C TYR A 80 23.06 5.19 -1.36
N ARG A 81 22.81 3.92 -1.68
CA ARG A 81 23.80 3.07 -2.38
C ARG A 81 24.20 3.66 -3.73
N LYS A 82 23.22 4.13 -4.52
CA LYS A 82 23.49 4.80 -5.80
C LYS A 82 24.28 6.10 -5.63
N ALA A 83 24.01 6.87 -4.58
CA ALA A 83 24.76 8.07 -4.28
C ALA A 83 26.23 7.76 -3.97
N LEU A 84 26.52 6.67 -3.25
CA LEU A 84 27.89 6.20 -3.02
C LEU A 84 28.59 5.81 -4.32
N GLU A 85 27.93 5.03 -5.19
CA GLU A 85 28.48 4.61 -6.49
C GLU A 85 28.78 5.79 -7.42
N LEU A 86 27.92 6.81 -7.40
CA LEU A 86 28.03 8.01 -8.24
C LEU A 86 28.82 9.15 -7.59
N GLN A 87 29.35 8.95 -6.38
CA GLN A 87 30.06 9.96 -5.59
C GLN A 87 29.23 11.25 -5.37
N ILE A 88 27.92 11.10 -5.14
CA ILE A 88 26.99 12.19 -4.87
C ILE A 88 26.74 12.29 -3.36
N GLY A 89 26.74 13.52 -2.84
CA GLY A 89 26.37 13.82 -1.45
C GLY A 89 27.51 14.47 -0.65
N THR A 90 27.31 14.59 0.66
CA THR A 90 28.27 15.21 1.57
C THR A 90 28.38 14.38 2.83
N ARG A 91 29.61 14.09 3.25
CA ARG A 91 29.87 13.37 4.50
C ARG A 91 29.83 14.35 5.66
N ILE A 92 29.01 14.05 6.65
CA ILE A 92 28.85 14.85 7.86
C ILE A 92 29.37 14.02 9.02
N GLU A 93 30.28 14.58 9.81
CA GLU A 93 30.68 14.00 11.10
C GLU A 93 29.61 14.36 12.14
N VAL A 94 29.22 13.37 12.94
CA VAL A 94 28.24 13.54 14.00
C VAL A 94 28.90 13.14 15.31
N ASP A 95 29.02 14.10 16.23
CA ASP A 95 29.38 13.82 17.61
C ASP A 95 28.18 13.13 18.28
N LEU A 96 28.34 11.85 18.61
CA LEU A 96 27.35 11.03 19.32
C LEU A 96 27.70 10.92 20.80
#